data_AF-A0A1E4RQI5-F1
#
_entry.id   AF-A0A1E4RQI5-F1
#
_cell.length_a   1.000
_cell.length_b   1.000
_cell.length_c   1.000
_cell.angle_alpha   90.00
_cell.angle_beta   90.00
_cell.angle_gamma   90.00
#
_symmetry.space_group_name_H-M   'P 1'
#
loop_
_entity.id
_entity.type
_entity.pdbx_description
1 polymer ?
#
loop_
_entity_poly.entity_id
_entity_poly.type
_entity_poly.pdbx_seq_one_letter_code
_entity_poly.pdbx_strand_id
1 'polypeptide(L)'
;MSAVSPLRALRATTTKNGPILFSKVDGDSKQQVESIKDATHVKFGEYSDDFDLNELTNFHNEGNQQPLRAVVFCWLHEKSSIVDYKNECLELGIPDFKFLVKAELTTWLNGSSETCTFIQGEDSAADGKVAKDSSKITSNAASATATSASSSTLAAEASKKRKLEDPQLDRLAQYERESINHSMALRGSKNIDFGYLISDAKRFISQMKGSKPSSRSSAKANGHSTPKKQPIIIVSPATTSLISLTNIKEFLENGKFVEPGSASNPKPSNGIVTIQHNSERLVSAGQRFMVVDNVDVFTKPEYWDRVVAIFTTGQTWQFAKYKYSKPEELFQRYAGYYLCYQGDVVPKQIKDWNVTEIKVDRGDKRFRDKLLVRDFWTDIEKILISKGYGKQ
;
A
#
# COMPACT_ATOMS: atom_id res chain seq x y z
N MET A 1 33.40 -17.78 33.32
CA MET A 1 33.61 -16.89 32.15
C MET A 1 32.23 -16.69 31.54
N SER A 2 31.71 -15.46 31.54
CA SER A 2 30.36 -15.19 31.03
C SER A 2 30.33 -15.51 29.54
N ALA A 3 29.52 -16.51 29.15
CA ALA A 3 29.30 -16.80 27.73
C ALA A 3 28.84 -15.51 27.04
N VAL A 4 29.66 -14.98 26.15
CA VAL A 4 29.34 -13.74 25.45
C VAL A 4 28.25 -14.07 24.44
N SER A 5 27.12 -13.36 24.52
CA SER A 5 26.02 -13.50 23.56
C SER A 5 26.55 -13.40 22.12
N PRO A 6 26.21 -14.33 21.21
CA PRO A 6 26.75 -14.36 19.84
C PRO A 6 26.56 -13.03 19.09
N LEU A 7 25.45 -12.33 19.34
CA LEU A 7 25.14 -11.02 18.75
C LEU A 7 26.07 -9.91 19.27
N ARG A 8 26.50 -10.00 20.54
CA ARG A 8 27.41 -9.03 21.16
C ARG A 8 28.84 -9.25 20.66
N ALA A 9 29.25 -10.51 20.46
CA ALA A 9 30.52 -10.84 19.82
C ALA A 9 30.55 -10.35 18.36
N LEU A 10 29.46 -10.53 17.62
CA LEU A 10 29.29 -9.98 16.27
C LEU A 10 29.37 -8.44 16.30
N ARG A 11 28.60 -7.76 17.14
CA ARG A 11 28.63 -6.28 17.24
C ARG A 11 30.01 -5.74 17.62
N ALA A 12 30.69 -6.38 18.58
CA ALA A 12 32.02 -5.97 19.01
C ALA A 12 33.06 -6.12 17.89
N THR A 13 32.91 -7.12 17.02
CA THR A 13 33.80 -7.32 15.88
C THR A 13 33.47 -6.41 14.70
N THR A 14 32.21 -6.19 14.37
CA THR A 14 31.80 -5.26 13.32
C THR A 14 32.15 -3.81 13.66
N THR A 15 32.00 -3.40 14.93
CA THR A 15 32.40 -2.05 15.39
C THR A 15 33.91 -1.82 15.29
N LYS A 16 34.72 -2.87 15.46
CA LYS A 16 36.18 -2.83 15.33
C LYS A 16 36.69 -3.12 13.92
N ASN A 17 35.79 -3.35 12.94
CA ASN A 17 36.12 -3.86 11.60
C ASN A 17 37.02 -5.10 11.63
N GLY A 18 36.76 -6.03 12.56
CA GLY A 18 37.49 -7.29 12.68
C GLY A 18 37.09 -8.32 11.63
N PRO A 19 37.96 -9.31 11.34
CA PRO A 19 37.65 -10.37 10.38
C PRO A 19 36.59 -11.34 10.91
N ILE A 20 35.66 -11.74 10.03
CA ILE A 20 34.67 -12.81 10.27
C ILE A 20 35.16 -14.04 9.51
N LEU A 21 35.49 -15.11 10.22
CA LEU A 21 36.03 -16.33 9.64
C LEU A 21 34.98 -17.45 9.72
N PHE A 22 34.71 -18.11 8.60
CA PHE A 22 33.77 -19.23 8.53
C PHE A 22 34.51 -20.56 8.56
N SER A 23 34.00 -21.52 9.33
CA SER A 23 34.54 -22.87 9.40
C SER A 23 33.45 -23.94 9.22
N LYS A 24 33.81 -25.00 8.52
CA LYS A 24 33.04 -26.23 8.39
C LYS A 24 33.64 -27.28 9.30
N VAL A 25 32.82 -27.85 10.17
CA VAL A 25 33.18 -28.95 11.07
C VAL A 25 32.57 -30.22 10.48
N ASP A 26 33.39 -31.03 9.82
CA ASP A 26 33.05 -32.40 9.38
C ASP A 26 33.76 -33.37 10.34
N GLY A 27 33.10 -33.75 11.42
CA GLY A 27 33.70 -34.57 12.49
C GLY A 27 34.77 -33.81 13.29
N ASP A 28 36.01 -34.33 13.33
CA ASP A 28 37.13 -33.81 14.15
C ASP A 28 38.05 -32.83 13.39
N SER A 29 37.77 -32.57 12.10
CA SER A 29 38.58 -31.69 11.24
C SER A 29 37.86 -30.37 10.95
N LYS A 30 38.46 -29.25 11.37
CA LYS A 30 37.99 -27.89 11.08
C LYS A 30 38.59 -27.41 9.76
N GLN A 31 37.77 -27.19 8.75
CA GLN A 31 38.19 -26.59 7.48
C GLN A 31 37.67 -25.16 7.37
N GLN A 32 38.52 -24.21 7.01
CA GLN A 32 38.13 -22.82 6.77
C GLN A 32 37.45 -22.72 5.39
N VAL A 33 36.30 -22.07 5.33
CA VAL A 33 35.50 -21.95 4.11
C VAL A 33 35.21 -20.48 3.83
N GLU A 34 35.14 -20.08 2.56
CA GLU A 34 34.86 -18.69 2.17
C GLU A 34 33.36 -18.42 1.98
N SER A 35 32.57 -19.47 1.74
CA SER A 35 31.12 -19.38 1.51
C SER A 35 30.31 -19.73 2.76
N ILE A 36 29.39 -18.85 3.14
CA ILE A 36 28.45 -19.04 4.26
C ILE A 36 27.53 -20.26 4.08
N LYS A 37 27.37 -20.74 2.84
CA LYS A 37 26.50 -21.87 2.49
C LYS A 37 26.98 -23.18 3.12
N ASP A 38 28.29 -23.40 3.09
CA ASP A 38 28.92 -24.65 3.54
C ASP A 38 29.45 -24.55 4.98
N ALA A 39 29.33 -23.36 5.59
CA ALA A 39 29.83 -23.07 6.92
C ALA A 39 28.86 -23.53 8.02
N THR A 40 29.41 -24.18 9.03
CA THR A 40 28.68 -24.64 10.24
C THR A 40 28.93 -23.74 11.44
N HIS A 41 30.14 -23.17 11.54
CA HIS A 41 30.58 -22.35 12.65
C HIS A 41 31.19 -21.04 12.15
N VAL A 42 31.08 -19.98 12.96
CA VAL A 42 31.70 -18.68 12.70
C VAL A 42 32.56 -18.28 13.89
N LYS A 43 33.74 -17.78 13.57
CA LYS A 43 34.65 -17.16 14.52
C LYS A 43 34.71 -15.66 14.26
N PHE A 44 34.49 -14.89 15.31
CA PHE A 44 34.52 -13.44 15.29
C PHE A 44 35.87 -12.93 15.83
N GLY A 45 36.76 -12.43 14.98
CA GLY A 45 37.99 -11.74 15.40
C GLY A 45 38.86 -12.50 16.43
N GLU A 46 39.23 -11.84 17.53
CA GLU A 46 40.07 -12.37 18.62
C GLU A 46 39.31 -13.24 19.63
N TYR A 47 37.99 -13.42 19.48
CA TYR A 47 37.24 -14.31 20.35
C TYR A 47 37.65 -15.76 20.08
N SER A 48 37.98 -16.49 21.15
CA SER A 48 38.45 -17.89 21.04
C SER A 48 37.31 -18.88 20.78
N ASP A 49 36.06 -18.45 20.96
CA ASP A 49 34.88 -19.31 20.88
C ASP A 49 34.34 -19.35 19.44
N ASP A 50 34.06 -20.57 18.97
CA ASP A 50 33.38 -20.81 17.69
C ASP A 50 31.87 -20.83 17.95
N PHE A 51 31.10 -20.01 17.24
CA PHE A 51 29.65 -19.94 17.38
C PHE A 51 28.95 -20.75 16.29
N ASP A 52 27.89 -21.48 16.63
CA ASP A 52 27.10 -22.23 15.65
C ASP A 52 26.21 -21.27 14.85
N LEU A 53 26.24 -21.38 13.52
CA LEU A 53 25.45 -20.54 12.62
C LEU A 53 23.95 -20.77 12.76
N ASN A 54 23.54 -21.98 13.16
CA ASN A 54 22.14 -22.35 13.28
C ASN A 54 21.56 -22.07 14.66
N GLU A 55 22.38 -21.59 15.61
CA GLU A 55 21.93 -21.22 16.94
C GLU A 55 20.94 -20.04 16.87
N LEU A 56 19.83 -20.16 17.60
CA LEU A 56 18.81 -19.13 17.69
C LEU A 56 19.32 -17.97 18.56
N THR A 57 19.19 -16.76 18.04
CA THR A 57 19.67 -15.56 18.73
C THR A 57 18.53 -14.80 19.40
N ASN A 58 18.88 -13.86 20.29
CA ASN A 58 17.93 -12.94 20.94
C ASN A 58 17.29 -11.91 19.97
N PHE A 59 17.61 -12.01 18.67
CA PHE A 59 17.02 -11.21 17.62
C PHE A 59 15.70 -11.81 17.14
N HIS A 60 14.61 -11.04 17.29
CA HIS A 60 13.26 -11.44 16.95
C HIS A 60 12.78 -10.67 15.71
N ASN A 61 12.36 -11.39 14.69
CA ASN A 61 11.70 -10.82 13.51
C ASN A 61 10.29 -11.40 13.41
N GLU A 62 9.27 -10.53 13.31
CA GLU A 62 7.85 -10.91 13.26
C GLU A 62 7.39 -11.85 14.38
N GLY A 63 8.04 -11.79 15.55
CA GLY A 63 7.75 -12.63 16.71
C GLY A 63 8.50 -13.96 16.76
N ASN A 64 9.34 -14.27 15.77
CA ASN A 64 10.16 -15.48 15.73
C ASN A 64 11.65 -15.16 15.94
N GLN A 65 12.32 -15.97 16.77
CA GLN A 65 13.77 -15.94 16.93
C GLN A 65 14.47 -16.29 15.62
N GLN A 66 15.53 -15.55 15.29
CA GLN A 66 16.27 -15.74 14.06
C GLN A 66 17.61 -16.43 14.31
N PRO A 67 18.05 -17.31 13.40
CA PRO A 67 19.34 -17.96 13.52
C PRO A 67 20.48 -16.96 13.29
N LEU A 68 21.63 -17.21 13.91
CA LEU A 68 22.83 -16.38 13.77
C LEU A 68 23.25 -16.22 12.30
N ARG A 69 23.07 -17.28 11.49
CA ARG A 69 23.29 -17.29 10.04
C ARG A 69 22.57 -16.15 9.34
N ALA A 70 21.31 -15.89 9.66
CA ALA A 70 20.51 -14.85 9.00
C ALA A 70 21.03 -13.45 9.34
N VAL A 71 21.45 -13.24 10.59
CA VAL A 71 22.00 -11.97 11.07
C VAL A 71 23.36 -11.68 10.44
N VAL A 72 24.25 -12.67 10.41
CA VAL A 72 25.59 -12.55 9.78
C VAL A 72 25.45 -12.33 8.27
N PHE A 73 24.55 -13.08 7.61
CA PHE A 73 24.29 -12.90 6.19
C PHE A 73 23.76 -11.50 5.86
N CYS A 74 22.86 -10.98 6.69
CA CYS A 74 22.35 -9.62 6.56
C CYS A 74 23.47 -8.55 6.63
N TRP A 75 24.47 -8.77 7.49
CA TRP A 75 25.63 -7.88 7.62
C TRP A 75 26.56 -7.93 6.41
N LEU A 76 26.88 -9.13 5.91
CA LEU A 76 27.72 -9.29 4.71
C LEU A 76 27.14 -8.57 3.49
N HIS A 77 25.81 -8.55 3.40
CA HIS A 77 25.06 -7.88 2.33
C HIS A 77 24.59 -6.47 2.72
N GLU A 78 25.26 -5.78 3.65
CA GLU A 78 24.98 -4.37 3.97
C GLU A 78 25.01 -3.50 2.71
N LYS A 79 26.08 -3.65 1.91
CA LYS A 79 26.34 -2.83 0.71
C LYS A 79 25.61 -3.33 -0.54
N SER A 80 25.08 -4.55 -0.51
CA SER A 80 24.32 -5.15 -1.62
C SER A 80 22.89 -4.58 -1.67
N SER A 81 22.32 -4.52 -2.88
CA SER A 81 20.95 -4.06 -3.04
C SER A 81 19.97 -5.02 -2.34
N ILE A 82 18.81 -4.51 -1.92
CA ILE A 82 17.78 -5.35 -1.27
C ILE A 82 17.24 -6.45 -2.20
N VAL A 83 17.33 -6.25 -3.52
CA VAL A 83 16.89 -7.23 -4.53
C VAL A 83 17.88 -8.38 -4.60
N ASP A 84 19.18 -8.08 -4.65
CA ASP A 84 20.24 -9.09 -4.69
C ASP A 84 20.26 -9.91 -3.40
N TYR A 85 20.22 -9.24 -2.23
CA TYR A 85 20.11 -9.89 -0.93
C TYR A 85 18.95 -10.87 -0.83
N LYS A 86 17.77 -10.50 -1.35
CA LYS A 86 16.59 -11.37 -1.33
C LYS A 86 16.76 -12.60 -2.22
N ASN A 87 17.33 -12.43 -3.41
CA ASN A 87 17.59 -13.55 -4.30
C ASN A 87 18.58 -14.53 -3.67
N GLU A 88 19.65 -14.01 -3.06
CA GLU A 88 20.66 -14.85 -2.40
C GLU A 88 20.13 -15.53 -1.11
N CYS A 89 19.28 -14.85 -0.33
CA CYS A 89 18.55 -15.48 0.79
C CYS A 89 17.70 -16.66 0.32
N LEU A 90 17.00 -16.53 -0.82
CA LEU A 90 16.17 -17.59 -1.38
C LEU A 90 17.01 -18.76 -1.89
N GLU A 91 18.16 -18.51 -2.51
CA GLU A 91 19.08 -19.56 -2.97
C GLU A 91 19.73 -20.34 -1.81
N LEU A 92 20.00 -19.66 -0.69
CA LEU A 92 20.65 -20.24 0.48
C LEU A 92 19.65 -20.77 1.53
N GLY A 93 18.34 -20.55 1.33
CA GLY A 93 17.30 -20.95 2.28
C GLY A 93 17.39 -20.23 3.64
N ILE A 94 17.93 -19.01 3.65
CA ILE A 94 18.10 -18.20 4.85
C ILE A 94 16.90 -17.25 4.99
N PRO A 95 16.32 -17.07 6.20
CA PRO A 95 15.26 -16.10 6.44
C PRO A 95 15.67 -14.68 6.00
N ASP A 96 14.87 -14.03 5.16
CA ASP A 96 15.12 -12.66 4.71
C ASP A 96 14.52 -11.63 5.66
N PHE A 97 15.22 -10.51 5.81
CA PHE A 97 14.73 -9.38 6.60
C PHE A 97 14.13 -8.28 5.72
N LYS A 98 13.00 -7.73 6.18
CA LYS A 98 12.39 -6.55 5.57
C LYS A 98 13.32 -5.35 5.71
N PHE A 99 13.19 -4.38 4.79
CA PHE A 99 14.07 -3.21 4.71
C PHE A 99 14.24 -2.47 6.06
N LEU A 100 13.16 -2.25 6.80
CA LEU A 100 13.20 -1.56 8.09
C LEU A 100 14.06 -2.32 9.12
N VAL A 101 13.85 -3.63 9.19
CA VAL A 101 14.57 -4.54 10.11
C VAL A 101 16.05 -4.62 9.73
N LYS A 102 16.36 -4.76 8.43
CA LYS A 102 17.75 -4.77 7.91
C LYS A 102 18.47 -3.45 8.23
N ALA A 103 17.83 -2.31 7.98
CA ALA A 103 18.43 -1.00 8.20
C ALA A 103 18.74 -0.77 9.70
N GLU A 104 17.79 -1.12 10.58
CA GLU A 104 17.98 -0.97 12.02
C GLU A 104 19.05 -1.92 12.57
N LEU A 105 19.05 -3.19 12.14
CA LEU A 105 20.07 -4.18 12.52
C LEU A 105 21.47 -3.73 12.06
N THR A 106 21.60 -3.24 10.84
CA THR A 106 22.88 -2.76 10.29
C THR A 106 23.38 -1.52 11.06
N THR A 107 22.48 -0.59 11.39
CA THR A 107 22.79 0.61 12.17
C THR A 107 23.19 0.27 13.61
N TRP A 108 22.67 -0.82 14.17
CA TRP A 108 23.08 -1.32 15.48
C TRP A 108 24.43 -2.06 15.43
N LEU A 109 24.65 -2.89 14.41
CA LEU A 109 25.90 -3.64 14.21
C LEU A 109 27.08 -2.73 13.90
N ASN A 110 26.88 -1.61 13.19
CA ASN A 110 27.95 -0.65 12.93
C ASN A 110 28.26 0.26 14.15
N GLY A 111 27.48 0.16 15.23
CA GLY A 111 27.66 0.94 16.44
C GLY A 111 27.03 2.35 16.43
N SER A 112 26.27 2.73 15.40
CA SER A 112 25.58 4.03 15.31
C SER A 112 24.35 4.11 16.22
N SER A 113 23.76 2.97 16.59
CA SER A 113 22.71 2.88 17.60
C SER A 113 23.12 1.95 18.73
N GLU A 114 22.81 2.33 19.98
CA GLU A 114 23.06 1.48 21.15
C GLU A 114 21.94 0.45 21.39
N THR A 115 20.72 0.77 20.96
CA THR A 115 19.52 -0.05 21.15
C THR A 115 18.96 -0.52 19.79
N CYS A 116 18.38 -1.72 19.78
CA CYS A 116 17.67 -2.29 18.64
C CYS A 116 16.33 -2.85 19.13
N THR A 117 15.22 -2.42 18.54
CA THR A 117 13.86 -2.78 18.96
C THR A 117 13.56 -4.27 18.80
N PHE A 118 14.35 -4.96 17.99
CA PHE A 118 14.22 -6.37 17.66
C PHE A 118 15.05 -7.29 18.58
N ILE A 119 15.89 -6.74 19.46
CA ILE A 119 16.65 -7.52 20.43
C ILE A 119 15.88 -7.54 21.75
N GLN A 120 15.37 -8.71 22.11
CA GLN A 120 14.64 -8.89 23.38
C GLN A 120 15.55 -9.60 24.38
N GLY A 121 15.77 -8.99 25.55
CA GLY A 121 16.26 -9.70 26.73
C GLY A 121 17.69 -9.40 27.22
N GLU A 122 18.20 -8.15 27.16
CA GLU A 122 19.45 -7.82 27.89
C GLU A 122 19.40 -6.54 28.77
N ASP A 123 18.31 -5.76 28.79
CA ASP A 123 18.17 -4.61 29.70
C ASP A 123 17.16 -4.87 30.83
N SER A 124 17.30 -5.98 31.56
CA SER A 124 16.57 -6.19 32.81
C SER A 124 17.33 -7.12 33.75
N ALA A 125 18.39 -6.58 34.34
CA ALA A 125 18.98 -7.12 35.56
C ALA A 125 19.37 -5.97 36.51
N ALA A 126 18.36 -5.35 37.12
CA ALA A 126 18.42 -4.83 38.50
C ALA A 126 17.00 -4.67 39.05
N ASP A 127 16.61 -5.60 39.95
CA ASP A 127 15.54 -5.57 40.96
C ASP A 127 14.15 -4.98 40.60
N GLY A 128 13.02 -5.69 40.69
CA GLY A 128 12.71 -7.04 41.17
C GLY A 128 11.19 -7.25 41.20
N LYS A 129 10.75 -8.52 41.21
CA LYS A 129 9.43 -9.07 41.64
C LYS A 129 8.16 -8.33 41.11
N VAL A 130 7.20 -8.96 40.43
CA VAL A 130 6.41 -10.14 40.83
C VAL A 130 5.73 -10.70 39.57
N ALA A 131 5.62 -12.02 39.57
CA ALA A 131 4.92 -12.86 38.61
C ALA A 131 3.39 -12.60 38.48
N LYS A 132 2.80 -13.36 37.53
CA LYS A 132 1.37 -13.66 37.29
C LYS A 132 0.67 -12.71 36.31
N ASP A 133 -0.10 -13.17 35.33
CA ASP A 133 -0.49 -14.51 34.93
C ASP A 133 -0.98 -14.43 33.48
N SER A 134 -0.82 -15.54 32.78
CA SER A 134 -1.52 -15.81 31.55
C SER A 134 -2.98 -16.14 31.87
N SER A 135 -3.90 -15.74 30.98
CA SER A 135 -5.05 -16.55 30.53
C SER A 135 -6.33 -15.73 30.39
N LYS A 136 -6.69 -15.46 29.12
CA LYS A 136 -7.83 -16.05 28.39
C LYS A 136 -9.18 -16.21 29.12
N ILE A 137 -10.24 -16.07 28.29
CA ILE A 137 -11.66 -16.54 28.43
C ILE A 137 -12.62 -15.39 28.78
N THR A 138 -13.24 -14.72 27.79
CA THR A 138 -14.52 -15.00 27.10
C THR A 138 -15.80 -14.87 27.95
N SER A 139 -16.80 -14.27 27.27
CA SER A 139 -18.26 -14.44 27.37
C SER A 139 -19.06 -13.73 28.47
N ASN A 140 -19.87 -12.78 27.98
CA ASN A 140 -21.31 -12.61 28.19
C ASN A 140 -21.87 -12.42 29.62
N ALA A 141 -22.50 -11.26 29.84
CA ALA A 141 -23.95 -11.03 29.72
C ALA A 141 -24.52 -10.09 30.79
N ALA A 142 -25.36 -9.17 30.30
CA ALA A 142 -26.49 -8.50 30.96
C ALA A 142 -26.18 -7.50 32.10
N SER A 143 -26.96 -6.46 32.36
CA SER A 143 -27.98 -5.67 31.65
C SER A 143 -28.53 -4.72 32.73
N ALA A 144 -28.49 -3.40 32.52
CA ALA A 144 -29.45 -2.39 33.07
C ALA A 144 -28.87 -0.99 32.79
N THR A 145 -29.31 -0.24 31.78
CA THR A 145 -30.49 0.65 31.74
C THR A 145 -30.39 1.87 32.67
N ALA A 146 -30.00 3.03 32.11
CA ALA A 146 -30.59 4.38 32.32
C ALA A 146 -29.68 5.41 31.60
N THR A 147 -30.03 5.89 30.40
CA THR A 147 -30.74 7.15 30.11
C THR A 147 -29.90 8.42 30.26
N SER A 148 -29.95 9.22 29.18
CA SER A 148 -29.79 10.69 29.06
C SER A 148 -28.41 11.35 28.91
N ALA A 149 -28.42 12.27 27.93
CA ALA A 149 -27.64 13.50 27.81
C ALA A 149 -26.26 13.45 27.10
N SER A 150 -26.34 13.70 25.78
CA SER A 150 -25.57 14.72 25.04
C SER A 150 -24.40 15.41 25.75
N SER A 151 -23.21 15.32 25.18
CA SER A 151 -22.33 16.49 24.98
C SER A 151 -21.08 16.13 24.16
N SER A 152 -21.14 16.52 22.88
CA SER A 152 -19.96 16.91 22.12
C SER A 152 -19.38 18.19 22.73
N THR A 153 -18.52 18.07 23.74
CA THR A 153 -17.82 19.19 24.39
C THR A 153 -16.35 18.87 24.63
N LEU A 154 -15.62 18.42 23.61
CA LEU A 154 -14.16 18.25 23.71
C LEU A 154 -13.36 19.03 22.66
N ALA A 155 -14.03 19.80 21.78
CA ALA A 155 -13.36 20.65 20.79
C ALA A 155 -13.62 22.16 20.95
N ALA A 156 -14.44 22.58 21.93
CA ALA A 156 -14.76 23.99 22.19
C ALA A 156 -13.93 24.62 23.32
N GLU A 157 -13.16 23.82 24.07
CA GLU A 157 -12.43 24.29 25.25
C GLU A 157 -11.05 24.87 24.93
N ALA A 158 -10.46 24.50 23.80
CA ALA A 158 -9.17 25.05 23.35
C ALA A 158 -9.30 26.48 22.76
N SER A 159 -10.49 26.88 22.30
CA SER A 159 -10.74 28.17 21.66
C SER A 159 -11.40 29.20 22.59
N LYS A 160 -12.01 28.77 23.71
CA LYS A 160 -12.59 29.67 24.72
C LYS A 160 -11.54 30.36 25.61
N LYS A 161 -10.35 29.77 25.77
CA LYS A 161 -9.29 30.35 26.61
C LYS A 161 -8.57 31.58 26.03
N ARG A 162 -8.76 31.92 24.75
CA ARG A 162 -8.24 33.17 24.14
C ARG A 162 -9.29 34.27 23.95
N LYS A 163 -10.57 34.01 24.25
CA LYS A 163 -11.66 34.96 23.99
C LYS A 163 -12.05 35.79 25.22
N LEU A 164 -11.25 35.76 26.29
CA LEU A 164 -11.61 36.29 27.62
C LEU A 164 -10.81 37.53 28.06
N GLU A 165 -10.12 38.24 27.17
CA GLU A 165 -9.30 39.41 27.59
C GLU A 165 -9.47 40.67 26.75
N ASP A 166 -10.59 40.85 26.03
CA ASP A 166 -10.84 42.12 25.34
C ASP A 166 -12.19 42.72 25.75
N PRO A 167 -12.22 43.82 26.54
CA PRO A 167 -13.45 44.51 26.96
C PRO A 167 -14.32 44.98 25.78
N GLN A 168 -13.76 45.05 24.58
CA GLN A 168 -14.50 45.34 23.34
C GLN A 168 -15.30 44.13 22.85
N LEU A 169 -14.77 42.90 22.99
CA LEU A 169 -15.46 41.68 22.59
C LEU A 169 -16.70 41.40 23.45
N ASP A 170 -16.64 41.72 24.74
CA ASP A 170 -17.81 41.61 25.63
C ASP A 170 -18.93 42.59 25.25
N ARG A 171 -18.56 43.81 24.85
CA ARG A 171 -19.55 44.76 24.31
C ARG A 171 -20.14 44.27 22.99
N LEU A 172 -19.34 43.71 22.09
CA LEU A 172 -19.84 43.15 20.82
C LEU A 172 -20.76 41.95 21.03
N ALA A 173 -20.42 41.05 21.97
CA ALA A 173 -21.22 39.88 22.30
C ALA A 173 -22.61 40.25 22.86
N GLN A 174 -22.72 41.35 23.61
CA GLN A 174 -24.01 41.84 24.12
C GLN A 174 -24.98 42.28 23.00
N TYR A 175 -24.45 42.66 21.83
CA TYR A 175 -25.24 43.08 20.68
C TYR A 175 -25.27 42.03 19.54
N GLU A 176 -24.65 40.86 19.73
CA GLU A 176 -24.65 39.79 18.74
C GLU A 176 -26.04 39.14 18.67
N ARG A 177 -26.57 38.99 17.45
CA ARG A 177 -27.78 38.21 17.18
C ARG A 177 -27.41 37.05 16.26
N GLU A 178 -27.50 35.83 16.77
CA GLU A 178 -27.29 34.65 15.94
C GLU A 178 -28.42 34.54 14.90
N SER A 179 -28.06 34.57 13.63
CA SER A 179 -28.98 34.26 12.54
C SER A 179 -29.10 32.75 12.34
N ILE A 180 -30.19 32.30 11.72
CA ILE A 180 -30.50 30.88 11.54
C ILE A 180 -29.42 30.22 10.68
N ASN A 181 -28.69 29.26 11.27
CA ASN A 181 -27.70 28.45 10.55
C ASN A 181 -28.35 27.53 9.50
N HIS A 182 -27.62 27.14 8.46
CA HIS A 182 -28.12 26.28 7.38
C HIS A 182 -28.80 24.99 7.91
N SER A 183 -28.17 24.34 8.89
CA SER A 183 -28.71 23.13 9.53
C SER A 183 -29.95 23.39 10.39
N MET A 184 -30.12 24.61 10.92
CA MET A 184 -31.33 25.03 11.63
C MET A 184 -32.47 25.33 10.67
N ALA A 185 -32.18 25.89 9.50
CA ALA A 185 -33.16 26.15 8.46
C ALA A 185 -33.73 24.84 7.89
N LEU A 186 -32.89 23.81 7.71
CA LEU A 186 -33.30 22.51 7.15
C LEU A 186 -34.13 21.64 8.11
N ARG A 187 -33.87 21.68 9.41
CA ARG A 187 -34.55 20.81 10.40
C ARG A 187 -35.98 21.25 10.74
N GLY A 188 -36.36 22.48 10.38
CA GLY A 188 -37.63 23.07 10.76
C GLY A 188 -37.73 23.32 12.27
N SER A 189 -38.73 24.10 12.69
CA SER A 189 -38.98 24.42 14.11
C SER A 189 -40.03 23.52 14.76
N LYS A 190 -40.62 22.59 14.02
CA LYS A 190 -41.67 21.70 14.50
C LYS A 190 -41.05 20.46 15.14
N ASN A 191 -41.29 20.24 16.43
CA ASN A 191 -40.96 18.97 17.07
C ASN A 191 -41.82 17.86 16.45
N ILE A 192 -41.20 17.01 15.64
CA ILE A 192 -41.84 15.83 15.06
C ILE A 192 -41.36 14.62 15.84
N ASP A 193 -42.30 13.84 16.36
CA ASP A 193 -41.99 12.56 17.00
C ASP A 193 -41.74 11.50 15.92
N PHE A 194 -40.50 11.00 15.87
CA PHE A 194 -40.08 9.95 14.92
C PHE A 194 -40.20 8.53 15.50
N GLY A 195 -40.90 8.36 16.64
CA GLY A 195 -41.13 7.04 17.25
C GLY A 195 -41.74 6.01 16.30
N TYR A 196 -42.58 6.44 15.34
CA TYR A 196 -43.21 5.56 14.35
C TYR A 196 -42.20 4.92 13.37
N LEU A 197 -41.10 5.62 13.04
CA LEU A 197 -40.05 5.07 12.18
C LEU A 197 -39.30 3.92 12.87
N ILE A 198 -39.20 3.95 14.20
CA ILE A 198 -38.55 2.90 14.97
C ILE A 198 -39.40 1.62 14.95
N SER A 199 -40.73 1.73 15.02
CA SER A 199 -41.64 0.58 14.87
C SER A 199 -41.61 0.01 13.46
N ASP A 200 -41.58 0.85 12.44
CA ASP A 200 -41.51 0.40 11.05
C ASP A 200 -40.17 -0.29 10.75
N ALA A 201 -39.05 0.27 11.22
CA ALA A 201 -37.74 -0.35 11.09
C ALA A 201 -37.69 -1.74 11.74
N LYS A 202 -38.27 -1.89 12.94
CA LYS A 202 -38.35 -3.20 13.62
C LYS A 202 -39.21 -4.21 12.84
N ARG A 203 -40.32 -3.76 12.23
CA ARG A 203 -41.19 -4.59 11.39
C ARG A 203 -40.47 -5.05 10.13
N PHE A 204 -39.73 -4.17 9.45
CA PHE A 204 -38.93 -4.51 8.27
C PHE A 204 -37.80 -5.50 8.58
N ILE A 205 -37.09 -5.32 9.69
CA ILE A 205 -36.02 -6.24 10.12
C ILE A 205 -36.58 -7.64 10.42
N SER A 206 -37.78 -7.71 11.01
CA SER A 206 -38.45 -8.99 11.29
C SER A 206 -38.91 -9.70 10.00
N GLN A 207 -39.45 -8.96 9.04
CA GLN A 207 -39.85 -9.50 7.73
C GLN A 207 -38.67 -10.00 6.90
N MET A 208 -37.49 -9.35 6.97
CA MET A 208 -36.28 -9.84 6.33
C MET A 208 -35.71 -11.11 6.97
N LYS A 209 -35.93 -11.33 8.27
CA LYS A 209 -35.48 -12.57 8.95
C LYS A 209 -36.41 -13.77 8.70
N GLY A 210 -37.65 -13.55 8.27
CA GLY A 210 -38.66 -14.58 8.07
C GLY A 210 -38.70 -15.25 6.68
N SER A 211 -38.02 -14.71 5.66
CA SER A 211 -38.04 -15.28 4.31
C SER A 211 -36.72 -15.98 3.95
N LYS A 212 -36.67 -17.31 4.16
CA LYS A 212 -35.70 -18.20 3.51
C LYS A 212 -36.43 -19.06 2.47
N PRO A 213 -36.12 -18.94 1.16
CA PRO A 213 -36.41 -20.01 0.22
C PRO A 213 -35.31 -21.07 0.30
N SER A 214 -35.73 -22.33 0.22
CA SER A 214 -34.90 -23.52 0.26
C SER A 214 -34.31 -23.85 -1.11
N SER A 215 -33.01 -24.16 -1.09
CA SER A 215 -32.26 -25.03 -2.02
C SER A 215 -31.53 -24.44 -3.24
N ARG A 216 -30.25 -24.86 -3.29
CA ARG A 216 -29.31 -25.06 -4.41
C ARG A 216 -28.39 -23.92 -4.85
N SER A 217 -27.14 -24.08 -4.38
CA SER A 217 -25.87 -23.84 -5.09
C SER A 217 -25.59 -22.47 -5.70
N SER A 218 -24.98 -21.59 -4.91
CA SER A 218 -23.76 -20.83 -5.30
C SER A 218 -23.26 -20.05 -4.09
N ALA A 219 -21.93 -19.95 -3.98
CA ALA A 219 -21.19 -19.43 -2.85
C ALA A 219 -21.72 -18.10 -2.28
N LYS A 220 -21.77 -18.04 -0.94
CA LYS A 220 -22.13 -16.87 -0.15
C LYS A 220 -21.12 -15.74 -0.35
N ALA A 221 -21.54 -14.64 -0.96
CA ALA A 221 -20.92 -13.34 -0.75
C ALA A 221 -21.48 -12.73 0.54
N ASN A 222 -20.85 -13.05 1.66
CA ASN A 222 -20.95 -12.22 2.86
C ASN A 222 -20.15 -10.93 2.57
N GLY A 223 -20.85 -9.81 2.38
CA GLY A 223 -20.25 -8.49 2.15
C GLY A 223 -19.54 -7.94 3.39
N HIS A 224 -18.40 -8.51 3.74
CA HIS A 224 -17.29 -7.69 4.22
C HIS A 224 -16.71 -7.03 2.97
N SER A 225 -16.90 -5.72 2.80
CA SER A 225 -16.24 -4.99 1.71
C SER A 225 -14.74 -5.03 1.97
N THR A 226 -14.04 -5.98 1.35
CA THR A 226 -12.60 -5.90 1.23
C THR A 226 -12.28 -4.50 0.69
N PRO A 227 -11.34 -3.76 1.30
CA PRO A 227 -11.04 -2.40 0.88
C PRO A 227 -10.72 -2.42 -0.62
N LYS A 228 -11.52 -1.69 -1.41
CA LYS A 228 -11.33 -1.61 -2.86
C LYS A 228 -9.91 -1.09 -3.10
N LYS A 229 -9.12 -1.81 -3.89
CA LYS A 229 -7.75 -1.42 -4.25
C LYS A 229 -7.79 -0.44 -5.42
N GLN A 230 -6.72 0.34 -5.61
CA GLN A 230 -6.61 1.28 -6.72
C GLN A 230 -6.74 0.60 -8.10
N PRO A 231 -7.54 1.16 -9.03
CA PRO A 231 -7.62 0.72 -10.43
C PRO A 231 -6.28 0.87 -11.19
N ILE A 232 -6.15 0.13 -12.28
CA ILE A 232 -4.91 0.05 -13.08
C ILE A 232 -5.16 0.49 -14.52
N ILE A 233 -4.26 1.32 -15.04
CA ILE A 233 -4.18 1.71 -16.45
C ILE A 233 -2.89 1.14 -17.03
N ILE A 234 -2.98 0.48 -18.18
CA ILE A 234 -1.79 -0.06 -18.86
C ILE A 234 -1.45 0.84 -20.05
N VAL A 235 -0.18 1.17 -20.22
CA VAL A 235 0.33 1.96 -21.35
C VAL A 235 1.27 1.09 -22.19
N SER A 236 1.33 1.36 -23.49
CA SER A 236 2.26 0.64 -24.38
C SER A 236 3.71 0.93 -24.01
N PRO A 237 4.60 -0.07 -23.94
CA PRO A 237 6.03 0.14 -23.74
C PRO A 237 6.76 0.61 -25.01
N ALA A 238 6.07 0.74 -26.15
CA ALA A 238 6.67 1.10 -27.43
C ALA A 238 7.24 2.53 -27.42
N THR A 239 8.44 2.71 -27.99
CA THR A 239 9.11 4.01 -28.13
C THR A 239 8.32 4.99 -29.01
N THR A 240 7.54 4.47 -29.96
CA THR A 240 6.67 5.26 -30.85
C THR A 240 5.33 5.64 -30.22
N SER A 241 5.08 5.28 -28.96
CA SER A 241 3.83 5.60 -28.27
C SER A 241 3.78 7.10 -27.92
N LEU A 242 2.71 7.79 -28.33
CA LEU A 242 2.49 9.19 -27.97
C LEU A 242 2.27 9.39 -26.47
N ILE A 243 1.80 8.36 -25.78
CA ILE A 243 1.61 8.36 -24.33
C ILE A 243 2.48 7.28 -23.70
N SER A 244 3.21 7.64 -22.65
CA SER A 244 4.12 6.77 -21.92
C SER A 244 4.11 7.16 -20.43
N LEU A 245 4.85 6.41 -19.60
CA LEU A 245 4.98 6.75 -18.18
C LEU A 245 5.57 8.15 -17.92
N THR A 246 6.30 8.74 -18.88
CA THR A 246 6.92 10.06 -18.68
C THR A 246 5.92 11.21 -18.78
N ASN A 247 4.89 11.10 -19.62
CA ASN A 247 3.96 12.19 -19.93
C ASN A 247 2.51 11.92 -19.52
N ILE A 248 2.14 10.67 -19.21
CA ILE A 248 0.77 10.29 -18.83
C ILE A 248 0.24 11.10 -17.65
N LYS A 249 1.11 11.45 -16.69
CA LYS A 249 0.73 12.24 -15.52
C LYS A 249 0.31 13.66 -15.93
N GLU A 250 1.11 14.34 -16.75
CA GLU A 250 0.79 15.69 -17.22
C GLU A 250 -0.45 15.70 -18.12
N PHE A 251 -0.62 14.64 -18.92
CA PHE A 251 -1.81 14.49 -19.75
C PHE A 251 -3.08 14.28 -18.94
N LEU A 252 -3.12 13.28 -18.04
CA LEU A 252 -4.35 12.92 -17.33
C LEU A 252 -4.68 13.81 -16.11
N GLU A 253 -3.68 14.33 -15.40
CA GLU A 253 -3.92 15.22 -14.25
C GLU A 253 -4.09 16.68 -14.68
N ASN A 254 -3.18 17.19 -15.51
CA ASN A 254 -3.17 18.61 -15.88
C ASN A 254 -3.93 18.90 -17.18
N GLY A 255 -4.35 17.87 -17.91
CA GLY A 255 -5.07 18.02 -19.17
C GLY A 255 -4.20 18.63 -20.27
N LYS A 256 -2.89 18.38 -20.25
CA LYS A 256 -1.92 18.96 -21.19
C LYS A 256 -1.08 17.87 -21.83
N PHE A 257 -1.16 17.74 -23.15
CA PHE A 257 -0.34 16.77 -23.88
C PHE A 257 1.08 17.33 -24.05
N VAL A 258 2.07 16.55 -23.62
CA VAL A 258 3.50 16.81 -23.83
C VAL A 258 4.10 15.61 -24.55
N GLU A 259 4.97 15.88 -25.52
CA GLU A 259 5.54 14.82 -26.35
C GLU A 259 6.49 13.92 -25.55
N PRO A 260 6.50 12.60 -25.82
CA PRO A 260 7.46 11.68 -25.24
C PRO A 260 8.89 12.11 -25.56
N GLY A 261 9.76 12.20 -24.56
CA GLY A 261 11.17 12.57 -24.76
C GLY A 261 11.50 14.06 -24.52
N SER A 262 10.50 14.92 -24.30
CA SER A 262 10.77 16.23 -23.72
C SER A 262 11.38 16.05 -22.32
N ALA A 263 12.56 16.64 -22.06
CA ALA A 263 13.41 16.43 -20.89
C ALA A 263 12.76 16.76 -19.52
N SER A 264 11.49 17.14 -19.52
CA SER A 264 10.75 17.60 -18.33
C SER A 264 10.41 16.48 -17.34
N ASN A 265 10.36 15.20 -17.74
CA ASN A 265 9.97 14.11 -16.84
C ASN A 265 10.79 12.83 -17.08
N PRO A 266 11.66 12.42 -16.14
CA PRO A 266 12.39 11.17 -16.25
C PRO A 266 11.45 9.97 -16.14
N LYS A 267 11.74 8.90 -16.90
CA LYS A 267 11.00 7.64 -16.78
C LYS A 267 11.22 7.07 -15.37
N PRO A 268 10.15 6.71 -14.62
CA PRO A 268 10.31 6.15 -13.29
C PRO A 268 11.03 4.80 -13.34
N SER A 269 12.04 4.61 -12.49
CA SER A 269 12.89 3.41 -12.46
C SER A 269 12.13 2.12 -12.12
N ASN A 270 11.03 2.25 -11.37
CA ASN A 270 10.15 1.15 -10.98
C ASN A 270 9.05 0.83 -12.00
N GLY A 271 8.96 1.54 -13.14
CA GLY A 271 7.96 1.28 -14.18
C GLY A 271 6.51 1.53 -13.75
N ILE A 272 6.28 2.26 -12.66
CA ILE A 272 4.96 2.54 -12.10
C ILE A 272 4.80 4.04 -11.84
N VAL A 273 3.69 4.61 -12.31
CA VAL A 273 3.26 5.98 -12.01
C VAL A 273 1.92 5.93 -11.28
N THR A 274 1.74 6.75 -10.26
CA THR A 274 0.42 6.94 -9.63
C THR A 274 -0.17 8.25 -10.09
N ILE A 275 -1.43 8.20 -10.52
CA ILE A 275 -2.22 9.36 -10.98
C ILE A 275 -3.39 9.56 -10.04
N GLN A 276 -3.73 10.82 -9.77
CA GLN A 276 -4.89 11.17 -8.96
C GLN A 276 -5.94 11.90 -9.80
N HIS A 277 -7.18 11.40 -9.78
CA HIS A 277 -8.34 12.03 -10.39
C HIS A 277 -9.43 12.25 -9.34
N ASN A 278 -9.62 13.52 -8.98
CA ASN A 278 -10.60 13.91 -7.97
C ASN A 278 -12.00 13.91 -8.61
N SER A 279 -12.79 12.88 -8.31
CA SER A 279 -14.18 12.79 -8.74
C SER A 279 -15.10 12.66 -7.53
N GLU A 280 -16.14 13.50 -7.45
CA GLU A 280 -17.10 13.44 -6.37
C GLU A 280 -17.90 12.13 -6.36
N ARG A 281 -18.05 11.50 -7.54
CA ARG A 281 -18.83 10.28 -7.77
C ARG A 281 -18.11 8.99 -7.34
N LEU A 282 -16.79 9.05 -7.13
CA LEU A 282 -15.96 7.88 -6.85
C LEU A 282 -15.51 7.84 -5.39
N VAL A 283 -15.41 6.64 -4.83
CA VAL A 283 -14.77 6.41 -3.52
C VAL A 283 -13.28 6.76 -3.58
N SER A 284 -12.64 7.05 -2.44
CA SER A 284 -11.22 7.47 -2.39
C SER A 284 -10.27 6.49 -3.07
N ALA A 285 -10.56 5.19 -3.02
CA ALA A 285 -9.77 4.17 -3.72
C ALA A 285 -9.92 4.22 -5.26
N GLY A 286 -11.05 4.70 -5.78
CA GLY A 286 -11.30 4.88 -7.21
C GLY A 286 -10.74 6.19 -7.77
N GLN A 287 -10.26 7.09 -6.90
CA GLN A 287 -9.67 8.38 -7.28
C GLN A 287 -8.15 8.30 -7.49
N ARG A 288 -7.51 7.16 -7.18
CA ARG A 288 -6.08 6.95 -7.37
C ARG A 288 -5.88 5.81 -8.36
N PHE A 289 -5.05 6.02 -9.37
CA PHE A 289 -4.81 5.08 -10.46
C PHE A 289 -3.36 4.68 -10.49
N MET A 290 -3.10 3.38 -10.66
CA MET A 290 -1.77 2.87 -10.92
C MET A 290 -1.58 2.71 -12.42
N VAL A 291 -0.57 3.36 -12.98
CA VAL A 291 -0.21 3.27 -14.39
C VAL A 291 1.07 2.46 -14.54
N VAL A 292 1.06 1.49 -15.45
CA VAL A 292 2.20 0.60 -15.73
C VAL A 292 2.44 0.50 -17.23
N ASP A 293 3.68 0.29 -17.64
CA ASP A 293 4.03 -0.01 -19.05
C ASP A 293 4.26 -1.51 -19.31
N ASN A 294 4.51 -2.28 -18.26
CA ASN A 294 4.76 -3.72 -18.31
C ASN A 294 3.84 -4.48 -17.36
N VAL A 295 3.42 -5.66 -17.79
CA VAL A 295 2.55 -6.56 -17.01
C VAL A 295 3.33 -7.57 -16.17
N ASP A 296 4.67 -7.53 -16.19
CA ASP A 296 5.52 -8.42 -15.38
C ASP A 296 5.27 -8.20 -13.86
N VAL A 297 4.76 -7.02 -13.47
CA VAL A 297 4.33 -6.70 -12.09
C VAL A 297 3.05 -7.46 -11.68
N PHE A 298 2.30 -8.04 -12.64
CA PHE A 298 1.01 -8.68 -12.39
C PHE A 298 1.22 -10.14 -11.96
N THR A 299 1.87 -10.33 -10.83
CA THR A 299 2.16 -11.66 -10.25
C THR A 299 0.90 -12.42 -9.83
N LYS A 300 -0.23 -11.73 -9.62
CA LYS A 300 -1.51 -12.33 -9.26
C LYS A 300 -2.57 -12.08 -10.34
N PRO A 301 -3.46 -13.05 -10.61
CA PRO A 301 -4.58 -12.84 -11.54
C PRO A 301 -5.49 -11.66 -11.17
N GLU A 302 -5.62 -11.35 -9.87
CA GLU A 302 -6.42 -10.24 -9.34
C GLU A 302 -6.00 -8.85 -9.86
N TYR A 303 -4.76 -8.67 -10.34
CA TYR A 303 -4.34 -7.40 -10.93
C TYR A 303 -5.17 -7.08 -12.19
N TRP A 304 -5.49 -8.11 -12.98
CA TRP A 304 -6.29 -7.97 -14.19
C TRP A 304 -7.73 -7.54 -13.93
N ASP A 305 -8.30 -7.84 -12.77
CA ASP A 305 -9.66 -7.42 -12.43
C ASP A 305 -9.75 -5.90 -12.17
N ARG A 306 -8.62 -5.32 -11.75
CA ARG A 306 -8.46 -3.90 -11.47
C ARG A 306 -8.10 -3.07 -12.70
N VAL A 307 -7.78 -3.70 -13.83
CA VAL A 307 -7.51 -2.99 -15.08
C VAL A 307 -8.80 -2.35 -15.57
N VAL A 308 -8.75 -1.04 -15.82
CA VAL A 308 -9.88 -0.25 -16.31
C VAL A 308 -9.67 0.26 -17.72
N ALA A 309 -8.41 0.48 -18.12
CA ALA A 309 -8.07 1.02 -19.43
C ALA A 309 -6.73 0.49 -19.92
N ILE A 310 -6.61 0.32 -21.23
CA ILE A 310 -5.39 -0.10 -21.91
C ILE A 310 -5.14 0.87 -23.07
N PHE A 311 -4.02 1.60 -23.01
CA PHE A 311 -3.53 2.39 -24.14
C PHE A 311 -2.74 1.50 -25.09
N THR A 312 -3.06 1.56 -26.37
CA THR A 312 -2.39 0.80 -27.42
C THR A 312 -1.78 1.68 -28.49
N THR A 313 -0.76 1.15 -29.16
CA THR A 313 -0.16 1.71 -30.39
C THR A 313 -0.66 1.02 -31.66
N GLY A 314 -1.56 0.05 -31.55
CA GLY A 314 -2.05 -0.75 -32.67
C GLY A 314 -1.19 -1.96 -33.02
N GLN A 315 -0.12 -2.20 -32.28
CA GLN A 315 0.79 -3.31 -32.54
C GLN A 315 0.39 -4.55 -31.72
N THR A 316 0.14 -5.68 -32.39
CA THR A 316 -0.34 -6.91 -31.74
C THR A 316 0.66 -7.51 -30.75
N TRP A 317 1.97 -7.33 -30.97
CA TRP A 317 3.02 -7.81 -30.07
C TRP A 317 2.88 -7.23 -28.66
N GLN A 318 2.26 -6.05 -28.50
CA GLN A 318 2.04 -5.41 -27.21
C GLN A 318 1.27 -6.34 -26.25
N PHE A 319 0.34 -7.14 -26.78
CA PHE A 319 -0.58 -7.96 -25.99
C PHE A 319 -0.06 -9.38 -25.74
N ALA A 320 1.12 -9.75 -26.27
CA ALA A 320 1.62 -11.13 -26.21
C ALA A 320 1.74 -11.67 -24.77
N LYS A 321 2.07 -10.80 -23.81
CA LYS A 321 2.19 -11.14 -22.37
C LYS A 321 0.91 -10.88 -21.56
N TYR A 322 -0.15 -10.39 -22.19
CA TYR A 322 -1.37 -10.01 -21.47
C TYR A 322 -2.22 -11.24 -21.16
N LYS A 323 -3.18 -11.10 -20.23
CA LYS A 323 -4.14 -12.19 -19.91
C LYS A 323 -4.87 -12.71 -21.15
N TYR A 324 -5.19 -11.80 -22.08
CA TYR A 324 -5.74 -12.13 -23.40
C TYR A 324 -4.78 -11.61 -24.46
N SER A 325 -4.15 -12.52 -25.20
CA SER A 325 -3.20 -12.15 -26.26
C SER A 325 -3.90 -11.68 -27.54
N LYS A 326 -5.16 -12.06 -27.75
CA LYS A 326 -5.95 -11.65 -28.91
C LYS A 326 -6.57 -10.27 -28.63
N PRO A 327 -6.31 -9.24 -29.47
CA PRO A 327 -6.86 -7.90 -29.27
C PRO A 327 -8.38 -7.87 -29.20
N GLU A 328 -9.06 -8.62 -30.07
CA GLU A 328 -10.52 -8.69 -30.12
C GLU A 328 -11.15 -9.14 -28.79
N GLU A 329 -10.58 -10.18 -28.17
CA GLU A 329 -11.04 -10.68 -26.88
C GLU A 329 -10.64 -9.74 -25.74
N LEU A 330 -9.45 -9.14 -25.82
CA LEU A 330 -8.94 -8.19 -24.84
C LEU A 330 -9.86 -6.97 -24.72
N PHE A 331 -10.21 -6.34 -25.86
CA PHE A 331 -10.97 -5.10 -25.89
C PHE A 331 -12.49 -5.31 -25.78
N GLN A 332 -12.97 -6.55 -25.80
CA GLN A 332 -14.32 -6.88 -25.31
C GLN A 332 -14.40 -6.86 -23.77
N ARG A 333 -13.29 -7.08 -23.08
CA ARG A 333 -13.23 -7.15 -21.61
C ARG A 333 -12.72 -5.85 -20.97
N TYR A 334 -11.85 -5.12 -21.66
CA TYR A 334 -11.20 -3.91 -21.17
C TYR A 334 -11.40 -2.76 -22.15
N ALA A 335 -11.54 -1.53 -21.63
CA ALA A 335 -11.60 -0.35 -22.48
C ALA A 335 -10.24 -0.07 -23.12
N GLY A 336 -10.20 -0.05 -24.45
CA GLY A 336 -9.01 0.29 -25.23
C GLY A 336 -9.00 1.75 -25.64
N TYR A 337 -7.81 2.36 -25.61
CA TYR A 337 -7.61 3.72 -26.11
C TYR A 337 -6.42 3.79 -27.07
N TYR A 338 -6.60 4.44 -28.22
CA TYR A 338 -5.55 4.70 -29.21
C TYR A 338 -5.34 6.20 -29.34
N LEU A 339 -4.17 6.68 -28.92
CA LEU A 339 -3.79 8.08 -29.04
C LEU A 339 -3.08 8.31 -30.37
N CYS A 340 -3.58 9.24 -31.18
CA CYS A 340 -2.96 9.65 -32.44
C CYS A 340 -3.05 11.16 -32.63
N TYR A 341 -2.29 11.71 -33.57
CA TYR A 341 -2.45 13.11 -33.91
C TYR A 341 -3.66 13.33 -34.83
N GLN A 342 -4.30 14.49 -34.69
CA GLN A 342 -5.36 14.93 -35.59
C GLN A 342 -4.82 15.01 -37.03
N GLY A 343 -5.45 14.27 -37.94
CA GLY A 343 -5.06 14.20 -39.35
C GLY A 343 -4.18 12.99 -39.71
N ASP A 344 -3.65 12.26 -38.72
CA ASP A 344 -2.92 11.02 -38.98
C ASP A 344 -3.87 9.90 -39.40
N VAL A 345 -3.38 9.02 -40.28
CA VAL A 345 -4.13 7.86 -40.74
C VAL A 345 -4.18 6.81 -39.63
N VAL A 346 -5.37 6.59 -39.09
CA VAL A 346 -5.60 5.56 -38.08
C VAL A 346 -5.49 4.17 -38.74
N PRO A 347 -4.66 3.25 -38.20
CA PRO A 347 -4.56 1.89 -38.71
C PRO A 347 -5.92 1.18 -38.71
N LYS A 348 -6.24 0.43 -39.76
CA LYS A 348 -7.54 -0.27 -39.89
C LYS A 348 -7.85 -1.18 -38.69
N GLN A 349 -6.81 -1.85 -38.18
CA GLN A 349 -6.89 -2.75 -37.03
C GLN A 349 -7.47 -2.08 -35.77
N ILE A 350 -7.23 -0.79 -35.55
CA ILE A 350 -7.78 -0.04 -34.40
C ILE A 350 -9.31 0.01 -34.46
N LYS A 351 -9.87 0.14 -35.67
CA LYS A 351 -11.32 0.16 -35.89
C LYS A 351 -11.93 -1.23 -35.66
N ASP A 352 -11.20 -2.28 -36.05
CA ASP A 352 -11.65 -3.66 -35.90
C ASP A 352 -11.69 -4.10 -34.41
N TRP A 353 -10.80 -3.54 -33.59
CA TRP A 353 -10.63 -3.94 -32.19
C TRP A 353 -11.53 -3.24 -31.18
N ASN A 354 -12.50 -2.41 -31.61
CA ASN A 354 -13.37 -1.64 -30.72
C ASN A 354 -12.59 -0.75 -29.72
N VAL A 355 -11.56 -0.08 -30.22
CA VAL A 355 -10.69 0.82 -29.43
C VAL A 355 -11.12 2.27 -29.65
N THR A 356 -11.22 3.05 -28.58
CA THR A 356 -11.58 4.47 -28.65
C THR A 356 -10.40 5.30 -29.13
N GLU A 357 -10.59 6.05 -30.21
CA GLU A 357 -9.59 6.96 -30.77
C GLU A 357 -9.56 8.29 -29.98
N ILE A 358 -8.39 8.69 -29.49
CA ILE A 358 -8.14 10.02 -28.93
C ILE A 358 -7.22 10.77 -29.88
N LYS A 359 -7.66 11.92 -30.38
CA LYS A 359 -6.95 12.70 -31.40
C LYS A 359 -6.41 14.00 -30.81
N VAL A 360 -5.10 14.07 -30.64
CA VAL A 360 -4.39 15.26 -30.10
C VAL A 360 -3.87 16.16 -31.22
N ASP A 361 -3.84 17.47 -31.01
CA ASP A 361 -3.31 18.41 -32.00
C ASP A 361 -1.78 18.53 -31.88
N ARG A 362 -1.05 18.61 -33.02
CA ARG A 362 0.41 18.83 -33.04
C ARG A 362 0.82 20.25 -32.68
N GLY A 363 -0.01 21.24 -32.99
CA GLY A 363 0.31 22.67 -32.87
C GLY A 363 -0.09 23.32 -31.53
N ASP A 364 -0.27 24.63 -31.57
CA ASP A 364 -0.58 25.49 -30.40
C ASP A 364 -2.01 25.32 -29.85
N LYS A 365 -2.86 24.52 -30.49
CA LYS A 365 -4.25 24.29 -30.06
C LYS A 365 -4.38 23.30 -28.89
N ARG A 366 -3.45 23.39 -27.92
CA ARG A 366 -3.39 22.55 -26.71
C ARG A 366 -4.57 22.76 -25.75
N PHE A 367 -5.41 23.77 -25.99
CA PHE A 367 -6.65 23.99 -25.21
C PHE A 367 -7.65 22.83 -25.35
N ARG A 368 -7.58 22.06 -26.45
CA ARG A 368 -8.46 20.91 -26.69
C ARG A 368 -8.08 19.68 -25.86
N ASP A 369 -6.84 19.59 -25.40
CA ASP A 369 -6.36 18.46 -24.61
C ASP A 369 -7.21 18.28 -23.34
N LYS A 370 -7.59 19.40 -22.69
CA LYS A 370 -8.48 19.39 -21.52
C LYS A 370 -9.85 18.77 -21.82
N LEU A 371 -10.38 19.01 -23.01
CA LEU A 371 -11.66 18.43 -23.42
C LEU A 371 -11.54 16.92 -23.61
N LEU A 372 -10.49 16.47 -24.32
CA LEU A 372 -10.21 15.05 -24.55
C LEU A 372 -10.02 14.29 -23.24
N VAL A 373 -9.28 14.88 -22.29
CA VAL A 373 -9.03 14.28 -20.97
C VAL A 373 -10.31 14.25 -20.13
N ARG A 374 -11.16 15.29 -20.21
CA ARG A 374 -12.49 15.27 -19.56
C ARG A 374 -13.37 14.15 -20.12
N ASP A 375 -13.40 13.96 -21.43
CA ASP A 375 -14.19 12.91 -22.06
C ASP A 375 -13.66 11.51 -21.70
N PHE A 376 -12.33 11.33 -21.72
CA PHE A 376 -11.68 10.12 -21.23
C PHE A 376 -12.09 9.80 -19.78
N TRP A 377 -11.97 10.76 -18.86
CA TRP A 377 -12.35 10.56 -17.46
C TRP A 377 -13.84 10.26 -17.29
N THR A 378 -14.70 10.87 -18.10
CA THR A 378 -16.15 10.60 -18.08
C THR A 378 -16.44 9.12 -18.40
N ASP A 379 -15.71 8.53 -19.33
CA ASP A 379 -15.87 7.12 -19.68
C ASP A 379 -15.27 6.18 -18.64
N ILE A 380 -14.08 6.50 -18.10
CA ILE A 380 -13.47 5.75 -17.01
C ILE A 380 -14.34 5.77 -15.75
N GLU A 381 -14.96 6.89 -15.42
CA GLU A 381 -15.88 7.01 -14.29
C GLU A 381 -17.07 6.06 -14.44
N LYS A 382 -17.68 5.96 -15.62
CA LYS A 382 -18.77 5.01 -15.88
C LYS A 382 -18.33 3.57 -15.63
N ILE A 383 -17.15 3.20 -16.15
CA ILE A 383 -16.56 1.86 -15.97
C ILE A 383 -16.31 1.59 -14.49
N LEU A 384 -15.75 2.56 -13.76
CA LEU A 384 -15.47 2.43 -12.34
C LEU A 384 -16.74 2.28 -11.50
N ILE A 385 -17.76 3.07 -11.78
CA ILE A 385 -19.07 2.95 -11.14
C ILE A 385 -19.64 1.54 -11.36
N SER A 386 -19.59 1.02 -12.60
CA SER A 386 -20.04 -0.36 -12.87
C SER A 386 -19.22 -1.44 -12.16
N LYS A 387 -17.93 -1.18 -11.88
CA LYS A 387 -17.03 -2.06 -11.10
C LYS A 387 -17.19 -1.89 -9.58
N GLY A 388 -18.12 -1.04 -9.14
CA GLY A 388 -18.41 -0.81 -7.73
C GLY A 388 -17.42 0.12 -7.02
N TYR A 389 -16.85 1.08 -7.75
CA TYR A 389 -16.08 2.20 -7.20
C TYR A 389 -16.92 3.49 -7.06
N GLY A 390 -18.20 3.45 -7.42
CA GLY A 390 -19.12 4.57 -7.18
C GLY A 390 -19.37 4.77 -5.68
N LYS A 391 -19.48 6.02 -5.25
CA LYS A 391 -20.07 6.33 -3.94
C LYS A 391 -21.54 5.93 -3.96
N GLN A 392 -21.99 5.21 -2.93
CA GLN A 392 -23.41 4.86 -2.74
C GLN A 392 -24.21 6.06 -2.26
#